data_AF-L2FJ01-F1
#
_entry.id   AF-L2FJ01-F1
#
_cell.length_a   1.000
_cell.length_b   1.000
_cell.length_c   1.000
_cell.angle_alpha   90.00
_cell.angle_beta   90.00
_cell.angle_gamma   90.00
#
_symmetry.space_group_name_H-M   'P 1'
#
loop_
_entity.id
_entity.type
_entity.pdbx_description
1 polymer ?
#
loop_
_entity_poly.entity_id
_entity_poly.type
_entity_poly.pdbx_seq_one_letter_code
_entity_poly.pdbx_strand_id
1 'polypeptide(L)'
;MEGTAMMGRPVTVPAHFKRMLHDAGFVDVVEEYRVWPVNDWPRNDALRLLGRWSQFDSLEAVESSALALFTRVLGWTREEVLVFCAEVRNELKDRSIHAYWNVWCAYGRKPLKEQPPAEEQTPAA
;
A
#
# COMPACT_ATOMS: atom_id res chain seq x y z
N MET A 1 -9.53 -9.41 1.26
CA MET A 1 -9.39 -10.48 0.26
C MET A 1 -9.12 -11.79 0.98
N GLU A 2 -9.93 -12.81 0.70
CA GLU A 2 -9.94 -14.10 1.42
C GLU A 2 -8.61 -14.87 1.31
N GLY A 3 -8.07 -15.02 0.10
CA GLY A 3 -6.81 -15.76 -0.11
C GLY A 3 -5.63 -15.21 0.70
N THR A 4 -5.50 -13.89 0.83
CA THR A 4 -4.45 -13.29 1.67
C THR A 4 -4.66 -13.50 3.16
N ALA A 5 -5.92 -13.58 3.61
CA ALA A 5 -6.23 -13.91 4.99
C ALA A 5 -5.87 -15.38 5.29
N MET A 6 -6.17 -16.30 4.36
CA MET A 6 -5.78 -17.71 4.47
C MET A 6 -4.26 -17.91 4.51
N MET A 7 -3.48 -17.03 3.86
CA MET A 7 -2.01 -17.01 3.96
C MET A 7 -1.47 -16.39 5.26
N GLY A 8 -2.33 -15.92 6.16
CA GLY A 8 -1.94 -15.19 7.37
C GLY A 8 -1.34 -13.79 7.09
N ARG A 9 -1.57 -13.24 5.88
CA ARG A 9 -1.03 -11.94 5.44
C ARG A 9 -2.13 -11.05 4.86
N PRO A 10 -3.15 -10.66 5.66
CA PRO A 10 -4.27 -9.89 5.15
C PRO A 10 -3.83 -8.53 4.59
N VAL A 11 -4.33 -8.17 3.41
CA VAL A 11 -4.04 -6.87 2.76
C VAL A 11 -4.73 -5.68 3.44
N THR A 12 -5.54 -5.92 4.47
CA THR A 12 -6.27 -4.88 5.22
C THR A 12 -5.46 -4.32 6.39
N VAL A 13 -4.28 -4.88 6.71
CA VAL A 13 -3.42 -4.44 7.81
C VAL A 13 -3.01 -2.96 7.75
N PRO A 14 -2.77 -2.34 6.57
CA PRO A 14 -2.34 -0.94 6.53
C PRO A 14 -3.26 0.05 7.26
N ALA A 15 -4.57 -0.21 7.30
CA ALA A 15 -5.54 0.60 8.05
C ALA A 15 -5.37 0.55 9.59
N HIS A 16 -4.45 -0.29 10.09
CA HIS A 16 -4.13 -0.43 11.51
C HIS A 16 -2.72 0.03 11.85
N PHE A 17 -1.92 0.49 10.87
CA PHE A 17 -0.52 0.85 11.10
C PHE A 17 -0.34 1.91 12.19
N LYS A 18 -1.19 2.94 12.25
CA LYS A 18 -1.13 3.94 13.32
C LYS A 18 -1.26 3.33 14.71
N ARG A 19 -2.27 2.47 14.90
CA ARG A 19 -2.47 1.75 16.16
C ARG A 19 -1.28 0.85 16.48
N MET A 20 -0.79 0.10 15.49
CA MET A 20 0.36 -0.78 15.66
C MET A 20 1.63 -0.02 16.08
N LEU A 21 1.86 1.19 15.55
CA LEU A 21 2.97 2.05 15.98
C LEU A 21 2.80 2.51 17.43
N HIS A 22 1.60 2.93 17.83
CA HIS A 22 1.33 3.28 19.23
C HIS A 22 1.52 2.10 20.18
N ASP A 23 0.98 0.92 19.84
CA ASP A 23 1.09 -0.29 20.63
C ASP A 23 2.57 -0.74 20.77
N ALA A 24 3.40 -0.45 19.76
CA ALA A 24 4.83 -0.68 19.77
C ALA A 24 5.65 0.40 20.53
N GLY A 25 4.99 1.41 21.12
CA GLY A 25 5.61 2.46 21.92
C GLY A 25 6.22 3.62 21.12
N PHE A 26 5.81 3.82 19.87
CA PHE A 26 6.20 5.00 19.10
C PHE A 26 5.41 6.23 19.59
N VAL A 27 6.08 7.38 19.57
CA VAL A 27 5.50 8.70 19.86
C VAL A 27 5.42 9.53 18.57
N ASP A 28 4.66 10.63 18.62
CA ASP A 28 4.47 11.53 17.48
C ASP A 28 4.00 10.81 16.21
N VAL A 29 3.11 9.82 16.35
CA VAL A 29 2.66 8.99 15.24
C VAL A 29 1.74 9.78 14.32
N VAL A 30 2.15 9.90 13.07
CA VAL A 30 1.37 10.48 11.96
C VAL A 30 0.85 9.36 11.08
N GLU A 31 -0.37 9.53 10.60
CA GLU A 31 -0.96 8.67 9.57
C GLU A 31 -1.39 9.54 8.40
N GLU A 32 -0.98 9.12 7.21
CA GLU A 32 -1.36 9.72 5.95
C GLU A 32 -2.16 8.71 5.15
N TYR A 33 -3.24 9.22 4.56
CA TYR A 33 -4.06 8.48 3.60
C TYR A 33 -3.89 9.10 2.22
N ARG A 34 -3.56 8.28 1.23
CA ARG A 34 -3.37 8.70 -0.15
C ARG A 34 -4.11 7.78 -1.10
N VAL A 35 -4.62 8.37 -2.18
CA VAL A 35 -5.26 7.64 -3.28
C VAL A 35 -4.27 7.54 -4.43
N TRP A 36 -3.96 6.32 -4.86
CA TRP A 36 -3.03 6.05 -5.96
C TRP A 36 -3.81 5.51 -7.16
N PRO A 37 -3.95 6.28 -8.24
CA PRO A 37 -4.64 5.84 -9.45
C PRO A 37 -3.98 4.60 -10.03
N VAL A 38 -4.77 3.67 -10.56
CA VAL A 38 -4.27 2.46 -11.23
C VAL A 38 -3.76 2.76 -12.64
N ASN A 39 -4.29 3.81 -13.28
CA ASN A 39 -3.85 4.28 -14.59
C ASN A 39 -3.97 5.80 -14.69
N ASP A 40 -3.75 6.34 -15.90
CA ASP A 40 -3.62 7.78 -16.15
C ASP A 40 -4.96 8.51 -16.40
N TRP A 41 -6.07 7.96 -15.90
CA TRP A 41 -7.40 8.59 -15.92
C TRP A 41 -7.51 9.95 -15.19
N PRO A 42 -6.75 10.26 -14.11
CA PRO A 42 -6.91 11.54 -13.41
C PRO A 42 -6.51 12.74 -14.27
N ARG A 43 -7.21 13.86 -14.10
CA ARG A 43 -6.87 15.13 -14.78
C ARG A 43 -5.67 15.84 -14.17
N ASN A 44 -5.42 15.63 -12.88
CA ASN A 44 -4.27 16.24 -12.19
C ASN A 44 -2.96 15.62 -12.70
N ASP A 45 -2.00 16.45 -13.11
CA ASP A 45 -0.77 15.98 -13.75
C ASP A 45 0.10 15.08 -12.86
N ALA A 46 0.20 15.39 -11.57
CA ALA A 46 0.97 14.58 -10.63
C ALA A 46 0.32 13.20 -10.41
N LEU A 47 -1.00 13.15 -10.24
CA LEU A 47 -1.74 11.89 -10.11
C LEU A 47 -1.74 11.09 -11.41
N ARG A 48 -1.78 11.77 -12.56
CA ARG A 48 -1.69 11.12 -13.87
C ARG A 48 -0.33 10.45 -14.08
N LEU A 49 0.76 11.13 -13.70
CA LEU A 49 2.11 10.55 -13.73
C LEU A 49 2.22 9.36 -12.77
N LEU A 50 1.72 9.50 -11.54
CA LEU A 50 1.68 8.40 -10.57
C LEU A 50 0.89 7.19 -11.10
N GLY A 51 -0.25 7.44 -11.74
CA GLY A 51 -1.09 6.42 -12.34
C GLY A 51 -0.38 5.63 -13.45
N ARG A 52 0.46 6.28 -14.26
CA ARG A 52 1.26 5.58 -15.28
C ARG A 52 2.27 4.62 -14.66
N TRP A 53 2.94 5.04 -13.58
CA TRP A 53 3.86 4.18 -12.86
C TRP A 53 3.14 3.03 -12.16
N SER A 54 2.00 3.31 -11.53
CA SER A 54 1.19 2.25 -10.90
C SER A 54 0.67 1.25 -11.92
N GLN A 55 0.26 1.70 -13.11
CA GLN A 55 -0.16 0.82 -14.19
C GLN A 55 0.98 -0.10 -14.64
N PHE A 56 2.16 0.47 -14.88
CA PHE A 56 3.34 -0.30 -15.26
C PHE A 56 3.67 -1.37 -14.22
N ASP A 57 3.77 -0.99 -12.95
CA ASP A 57 4.06 -1.91 -11.84
C ASP A 57 2.99 -3.01 -11.71
N SER A 58 1.71 -2.64 -11.80
CA SER A 58 0.59 -3.59 -11.71
C SER A 58 0.59 -4.60 -12.86
N LEU A 59 0.91 -4.17 -14.09
CA LEU A 59 0.97 -5.05 -15.26
C LEU A 59 2.11 -6.07 -15.15
N GLU A 60 3.25 -5.67 -14.59
CA GLU A 60 4.38 -6.57 -14.34
C GLU A 60 4.11 -7.53 -13.17
N ALA A 61 3.41 -7.07 -12.14
CA ALA A 61 3.18 -7.83 -10.91
C ALA A 61 1.96 -8.78 -10.96
N VAL A 62 0.96 -8.52 -11.81
CA VAL A 62 -0.35 -9.21 -11.76
C VAL A 62 -0.23 -10.73 -11.87
N GLU A 63 0.54 -11.24 -12.84
CA GLU A 63 0.63 -12.68 -13.08
C GLU A 63 1.40 -13.40 -11.98
N SER A 64 2.54 -12.85 -11.55
CA SER A 64 3.35 -13.47 -10.51
C SER A 64 2.61 -13.51 -9.16
N SER A 65 1.90 -12.43 -8.83
CA SER A 65 1.08 -12.33 -7.63
C SER A 65 -0.13 -13.27 -7.68
N ALA A 66 -0.84 -13.31 -8.81
CA ALA A 66 -2.01 -14.16 -8.97
C ALA A 66 -1.64 -15.65 -8.99
N LEU A 67 -0.57 -16.05 -9.70
CA LEU A 67 -0.14 -17.45 -9.73
C LEU A 67 0.15 -17.98 -8.33
N ALA A 68 0.88 -17.24 -7.50
CA ALA A 68 1.19 -17.69 -6.14
C ALA A 68 -0.06 -17.83 -5.27
N LEU A 69 -0.98 -16.86 -5.35
CA LEU A 69 -2.17 -16.81 -4.52
C LEU A 69 -3.23 -17.83 -4.96
N PHE A 70 -3.59 -17.81 -6.24
CA PHE A 70 -4.73 -18.57 -6.74
C PHE A 70 -4.44 -20.07 -6.84
N THR A 71 -3.21 -20.46 -7.20
CA THR A 71 -2.88 -21.89 -7.31
C THR A 71 -2.61 -22.53 -5.95
N ARG A 72 -1.80 -21.89 -5.08
CA ARG A 72 -1.36 -22.49 -3.81
C ARG A 72 -2.42 -22.42 -2.70
N VAL A 73 -3.32 -21.44 -2.77
CA VAL A 73 -4.30 -21.16 -1.70
C VAL A 73 -5.72 -21.45 -2.15
N LEU A 74 -6.09 -21.02 -3.36
CA LEU A 74 -7.46 -21.12 -3.85
C LEU A 74 -7.70 -22.35 -4.75
N GLY A 75 -6.66 -23.14 -5.04
CA GLY A 75 -6.77 -24.41 -5.76
C GLY A 75 -7.03 -24.28 -7.26
N TRP A 76 -6.83 -23.10 -7.85
CA TRP A 76 -7.01 -22.91 -9.29
C TRP A 76 -5.90 -23.58 -10.09
N THR A 77 -6.20 -23.98 -11.32
CA THR A 77 -5.19 -24.42 -12.29
C THR A 77 -4.37 -23.23 -12.78
N ARG A 78 -3.18 -23.51 -13.32
CA ARG A 78 -2.33 -22.46 -13.89
C ARG A 78 -3.02 -21.77 -15.06
N GLU A 79 -3.70 -22.54 -15.90
CA GLU A 79 -4.38 -22.09 -17.10
C GLU A 79 -5.50 -21.10 -16.77
N GLU A 80 -6.34 -21.42 -15.78
CA GLU A 80 -7.40 -20.51 -15.30
C GLU A 80 -6.83 -19.18 -14.82
N VAL A 81 -5.71 -19.22 -14.08
CA VAL A 81 -5.06 -18.00 -13.59
C VAL A 81 -4.48 -17.16 -14.72
N LEU A 82 -3.91 -17.78 -15.76
CA LEU A 82 -3.36 -17.05 -16.91
C LEU A 82 -4.47 -16.35 -17.72
N VAL A 83 -5.62 -17.01 -17.90
CA VAL A 83 -6.80 -16.42 -18.53
C VAL A 83 -7.30 -15.23 -17.71
N PHE A 84 -7.48 -15.42 -16.40
CA PHE A 84 -7.87 -14.35 -15.49
C PHE A 84 -6.90 -13.15 -15.53
N CYS A 85 -5.59 -13.41 -15.51
CA CYS A 85 -4.57 -12.35 -15.62
C CYS A 85 -4.66 -11.59 -16.95
N ALA A 86 -5.05 -12.25 -18.05
CA ALA A 86 -5.24 -11.58 -19.33
C ALA A 86 -6.40 -10.58 -19.28
N GLU A 87 -7.52 -10.96 -18.64
CA GLU A 87 -8.68 -10.07 -18.42
C GLU A 87 -8.31 -8.88 -17.53
N VAL A 88 -7.65 -9.13 -16.39
CA VAL A 88 -7.21 -8.07 -15.47
C VAL A 88 -6.28 -7.08 -16.17
N ARG A 89 -5.34 -7.54 -17.02
CA ARG A 89 -4.48 -6.64 -17.79
C ARG A 89 -5.24 -5.72 -18.74
N ASN A 90 -6.38 -6.16 -19.27
CA ASN A 90 -7.23 -5.31 -20.11
C ASN A 90 -7.92 -4.25 -19.26
N GLU A 91 -8.47 -4.62 -18.10
CA GLU A 91 -9.11 -3.68 -17.16
C GLU A 91 -8.13 -2.64 -16.61
N LEU A 92 -6.89 -3.04 -16.27
CA LEU A 92 -5.84 -2.12 -15.84
C LEU A 92 -5.53 -1.03 -16.88
N LYS A 93 -5.76 -1.32 -18.18
CA LYS A 93 -5.56 -0.39 -19.30
C LYS A 93 -6.79 0.45 -19.63
N ASP A 94 -7.95 0.07 -19.14
CA ASP A 94 -9.20 0.77 -19.41
C ASP A 94 -9.29 2.06 -18.59
N ARG A 95 -9.27 3.19 -19.30
CA ARG A 95 -9.36 4.54 -18.69
C ARG A 95 -10.79 4.93 -18.33
N SER A 96 -11.80 4.18 -18.77
CA SER A 96 -13.19 4.35 -18.33
C SER A 96 -13.39 3.83 -16.90
N ILE A 97 -12.52 2.92 -16.45
CA ILE A 97 -12.47 2.43 -15.08
C ILE A 97 -11.58 3.35 -14.26
N HIS A 98 -12.19 4.14 -13.37
CA HIS A 98 -11.48 5.01 -12.43
C HIS A 98 -10.97 4.24 -11.20
N ALA A 99 -10.22 3.17 -11.43
CA ALA A 99 -9.66 2.34 -10.35
C ALA A 99 -8.52 3.07 -9.63
N TYR A 100 -8.41 2.80 -8.32
CA TYR A 100 -7.37 3.35 -7.45
C TYR A 100 -7.06 2.44 -6.27
N TRP A 101 -5.85 2.55 -5.75
CA TRP A 101 -5.39 1.94 -4.51
C TRP A 101 -5.55 2.90 -3.34
N ASN A 102 -6.02 2.37 -2.21
CA ASN A 102 -6.01 3.08 -0.93
C ASN A 102 -4.69 2.81 -0.24
N VAL A 103 -3.88 3.86 -0.07
CA VAL A 103 -2.54 3.76 0.49
C VAL A 103 -2.51 4.44 1.86
N TRP A 104 -2.26 3.63 2.90
CA TRP A 104 -2.00 4.11 4.24
C TRP A 104 -0.50 4.13 4.50
N CYS A 105 0.01 5.28 4.90
CA CYS A 105 1.37 5.43 5.40
C CYS A 105 1.29 5.90 6.84
N ALA A 106 1.87 5.17 7.77
CA ALA A 106 2.02 5.64 9.15
C ALA A 106 3.49 5.63 9.52
N TYR A 107 3.93 6.67 10.21
CA TYR A 107 5.28 6.81 10.72
C TYR A 107 5.26 7.52 12.06
N GLY A 108 6.25 7.25 12.89
CA GLY A 108 6.39 7.85 14.20
C GLY A 108 7.83 7.78 14.66
N ARG A 109 8.10 8.44 15.78
CA ARG A 109 9.44 8.46 16.39
C ARG A 109 9.51 7.45 17.51
N LYS A 110 10.55 6.62 17.51
CA LYS A 110 10.85 5.77 18.67
C LYS A 110 11.50 6.65 19.75
N PRO A 111 10.95 6.73 20.97
CA PRO A 111 11.59 7.49 22.03
C PRO A 111 12.93 6.82 22.39
N LEU A 112 14.03 7.58 22.29
CA LEU A 112 15.31 7.17 22.85
C LEU A 112 15.19 7.27 24.38
N LYS A 113 15.73 6.29 25.11
CA LYS A 113 15.74 6.33 26.59
C LYS A 113 16.44 7.63 27.03
N GLU A 114 15.69 8.47 27.74
CA GLU A 114 16.11 9.70 28.44
C GLU A 114 16.98 10.68 27.62
N GLN A 115 16.34 11.69 27.02
CA GLN A 115 17.03 12.97 26.85
C GLN A 115 17.07 13.64 28.22
N PRO A 116 18.26 14.07 28.72
CA PRO A 116 18.33 14.99 29.85
C PRO A 116 17.48 16.23 29.53
N PRO A 117 16.90 16.91 30.54
CA PRO A 117 16.15 18.14 30.32
C PRO A 117 17.01 19.09 29.49
N ALA A 118 16.43 19.65 28.42
CA ALA A 118 17.11 20.69 27.66
C ALA A 118 17.52 21.78 28.65
N GLU A 119 18.83 22.02 28.79
CA GLU A 119 19.35 23.13 29.60
C GLU A 119 18.64 24.40 29.14
N GLU A 120 17.85 24.99 30.04
CA GLU A 120 17.32 26.33 29.88
C GLU A 120 18.53 27.25 29.65
N GLN A 121 18.75 27.64 28.40
CA GLN A 121 19.66 28.71 28.07
C GLN A 121 19.12 29.98 28.75
N THR A 122 19.63 30.23 29.96
CA THR A 122 19.43 31.49 30.66
C THR A 122 20.12 32.56 29.81
N PRO A 123 19.43 33.62 29.37
CA PRO A 123 20.07 34.71 28.65
C PRO A 123 21.16 35.31 29.54
N ALA A 124 22.38 35.37 29.03
CA ALA A 124 23.46 36.14 29.65
C ALA A 124 23.02 37.61 29.74
N ALA A 125 23.33 38.20 30.90
CA ALA A 125 22.92 39.52 31.38
C ALA A 125 23.15 40.70 30.41
#